data_AF-A0A356Z8Q5-F1
#
_entry.id   AF-A0A356Z8Q5-F1
#
_cell.length_a   1.000
_cell.length_b   1.000
_cell.length_c   1.000
_cell.angle_alpha   90.00
_cell.angle_beta   90.00
_cell.angle_gamma   90.00
#
_symmetry.space_group_name_H-M   'P 1'
#
loop_
_entity.id
_entity.type
_entity.pdbx_description
1 polymer ?
#
loop_
_entity_poly.entity_id
_entity_poly.type
_entity_poly.pdbx_seq_one_letter_code
_entity_poly.pdbx_strand_id
1 'polypeptide(L)'
;MDDFPAMRVALESGVIDGYVSERPEGVSATSANANFAMVEFAKGQGFKASDDDVAIAVGIKKGNTELANSINKILAGVSEEKRKDLMDAAIKNQPAAK
;
A
#
# COMPACT_ATOMS: atom_id res chain seq x y z
N MET A 1 13.92 11.17 -4.70
CA MET A 1 13.19 10.02 -5.28
C MET A 1 11.74 10.35 -5.05
N ASP A 2 11.02 10.57 -6.13
CA ASP A 2 9.82 11.41 -6.09
C ASP A 2 8.54 10.56 -6.23
N ASP A 3 8.68 9.32 -6.69
CA ASP A 3 7.60 8.33 -6.85
C ASP A 3 8.13 6.88 -6.82
N PHE A 4 7.21 5.89 -6.83
CA PHE A 4 7.54 4.47 -6.85
C PHE A 4 8.27 4.00 -8.11
N PRO A 5 7.90 4.41 -9.33
CA PRO A 5 8.69 4.09 -10.53
C PRO A 5 10.17 4.47 -10.40
N ALA A 6 10.47 5.68 -9.92
CA ALA A 6 11.84 6.12 -9.71
C ALA A 6 12.57 5.27 -8.65
N MET A 7 11.89 4.91 -7.55
CA MET A 7 12.45 4.02 -6.52
C MET A 7 12.77 2.62 -7.05
N ARG A 8 11.90 2.06 -7.89
CA ARG A 8 12.14 0.76 -8.54
C ARG A 8 13.34 0.80 -9.48
N VAL A 9 13.50 1.84 -10.28
CA VAL A 9 14.68 2.01 -11.15
C VAL A 9 15.96 2.12 -10.31
N ALA A 10 15.93 2.87 -9.22
CA ALA A 10 17.08 2.99 -8.31
C ALA A 10 17.45 1.66 -7.64
N LEU A 11 16.45 0.84 -7.26
CA LEU A 11 16.68 -0.49 -6.72
C LEU A 11 17.27 -1.43 -7.77
N GLU A 12 16.70 -1.48 -8.97
CA GLU A 12 17.18 -2.34 -10.08
C GLU A 12 18.61 -1.98 -10.49
N SER A 13 18.96 -0.70 -10.48
CA SER A 13 20.30 -0.21 -10.81
C SER A 13 21.32 -0.40 -9.68
N GLY A 14 20.91 -0.83 -8.48
CA GLY A 14 21.78 -0.98 -7.32
C GLY A 14 22.21 0.34 -6.67
N VAL A 15 21.53 1.45 -6.97
CA VAL A 15 21.75 2.73 -6.28
C VAL A 15 21.25 2.68 -4.84
N ILE A 16 20.22 1.87 -4.58
CA ILE A 16 19.72 1.55 -3.24
C ILE A 16 19.58 0.04 -3.08
N ASP A 17 19.68 -0.42 -1.84
CA ASP A 17 19.49 -1.84 -1.48
C ASP A 17 18.02 -2.18 -1.15
N GLY A 18 17.17 -1.15 -0.99
CA GLY A 18 15.76 -1.31 -0.68
C GLY A 18 15.05 0.01 -0.41
N TYR A 19 13.72 -0.02 -0.44
CA TYR A 19 12.85 1.09 -0.01
C TYR A 19 11.68 0.55 0.81
N VAL A 20 11.11 1.41 1.66
CA VAL A 20 9.96 1.06 2.50
C VAL A 20 8.68 1.53 1.84
N SER A 21 7.66 0.67 1.80
CA SER A 21 6.35 0.97 1.25
C SER A 21 5.27 0.15 1.96
N GLU A 22 4.00 0.42 1.65
CA GLU A 22 2.89 -0.41 2.08
C GLU A 22 2.87 -1.74 1.32
N ARG A 23 2.24 -2.76 1.91
CA ARG A 23 2.06 -4.09 1.29
C ARG A 23 1.62 -4.07 -0.19
N PRO A 24 0.61 -3.27 -0.63
CA PRO A 24 0.20 -3.29 -2.04
C PRO A 24 1.34 -2.95 -3.02
N GLU A 25 2.20 -2.00 -2.67
CA GLU A 25 3.36 -1.65 -3.49
C GLU A 25 4.41 -2.77 -3.49
N GLY A 26 4.70 -3.37 -2.32
CA GLY A 26 5.64 -4.50 -2.22
C GLY A 26 5.21 -5.71 -3.07
N VAL A 27 3.91 -6.04 -3.07
CA VAL A 27 3.33 -7.09 -3.93
C VAL A 27 3.42 -6.69 -5.40
N SER A 28 3.07 -5.44 -5.74
CA SER A 28 3.14 -4.89 -7.09
C SER A 28 4.55 -4.94 -7.68
N ALA A 29 5.55 -4.51 -6.91
CA ALA A 29 6.95 -4.47 -7.33
C ALA A 29 7.52 -5.88 -7.55
N THR A 30 7.31 -6.78 -6.60
CA THR A 30 7.77 -8.18 -6.68
C THR A 30 7.10 -8.93 -7.83
N SER A 31 5.83 -8.62 -8.13
CA SER A 31 5.10 -9.25 -9.24
C SER A 31 5.56 -8.72 -10.60
N ALA A 32 5.99 -7.46 -10.68
CA ALA A 32 6.41 -6.83 -11.93
C ALA A 32 7.87 -7.14 -12.30
N ASN A 33 8.72 -7.43 -11.33
CA ASN A 33 10.14 -7.67 -11.55
C ASN A 33 10.65 -8.83 -10.68
N ALA A 34 11.10 -9.90 -11.33
CA ALA A 34 11.61 -11.10 -10.65
C ALA A 34 12.91 -10.88 -9.85
N ASN A 35 13.60 -9.76 -10.07
CA ASN A 35 14.78 -9.37 -9.29
C ASN A 35 14.41 -8.78 -7.92
N PHE A 36 13.13 -8.42 -7.69
CA PHE A 36 12.68 -7.83 -6.45
C PHE A 36 12.06 -8.87 -5.52
N ALA A 37 12.16 -8.61 -4.21
CA ALA A 37 11.46 -9.36 -3.19
C ALA A 37 10.86 -8.41 -2.16
N MET A 38 9.60 -8.65 -1.78
CA MET A 38 8.98 -7.99 -0.64
C MET A 38 9.44 -8.66 0.65
N VAL A 39 9.95 -7.85 1.58
CA VAL A 39 10.36 -8.30 2.91
C VAL A 39 9.37 -7.76 3.94
N GLU A 40 8.79 -8.67 4.73
CA GLU A 40 7.91 -8.32 5.84
C GLU A 40 8.60 -8.65 7.17
N PHE A 41 8.52 -7.73 8.13
CA PHE A 41 8.98 -8.01 9.49
C PHE A 41 7.97 -8.87 10.22
N ALA A 42 8.47 -9.78 11.07
CA ALA A 42 7.61 -10.48 12.03
C ALA A 42 6.93 -9.48 12.98
N LYS A 43 5.77 -9.87 13.53
CA LYS A 43 4.99 -9.01 14.43
C LYS A 43 5.85 -8.47 15.58
N GLY A 44 5.92 -7.14 15.70
CA GLY A 44 6.69 -6.45 16.73
C GLY A 44 8.19 -6.29 16.46
N GLN A 45 8.69 -6.76 15.31
CA GLN A 45 10.11 -6.68 14.91
C GLN A 45 10.37 -5.59 13.85
N GLY A 46 9.31 -4.90 13.40
CA GLY A 46 9.40 -3.85 12.37
C GLY A 46 9.66 -2.46 12.94
N PHE A 47 9.41 -1.46 12.10
CA PHE A 47 9.48 -0.06 12.48
C PHE A 47 8.48 0.29 13.59
N LYS A 48 8.86 1.23 14.46
CA LYS A 48 7.94 1.83 15.42
C LYS A 48 7.21 2.99 14.74
N ALA A 49 5.91 2.83 14.57
CA ALA A 49 5.01 3.85 14.05
C ALA A 49 3.74 3.83 14.92
N SER A 50 3.06 4.97 15.05
CA SER A 50 1.73 4.98 15.65
C SER A 50 0.71 4.40 14.67
N ASP A 51 -0.44 3.94 15.17
CA ASP A 51 -1.51 3.44 14.29
C ASP A 51 -1.95 4.52 13.29
N ASP A 52 -1.94 5.79 13.70
CA ASP A 52 -2.27 6.94 12.85
C ASP A 52 -1.25 7.16 11.73
N ASP A 53 0.04 6.87 11.97
CA ASP A 53 1.10 7.02 10.95
C ASP A 53 1.00 5.99 9.83
N VAL A 54 0.37 4.84 10.10
CA VAL A 54 0.22 3.74 9.13
C VAL A 54 -1.22 3.52 8.68
N ALA A 55 -2.15 4.35 9.18
CA ALA A 55 -3.55 4.27 8.82
C ALA A 55 -3.78 4.79 7.39
N ILE A 56 -4.49 4.00 6.59
CA ILE A 56 -4.98 4.41 5.27
C ILE A 56 -6.43 4.86 5.41
N ALA A 57 -6.73 6.08 4.96
CA ALA A 57 -8.05 6.67 5.03
C ALA A 57 -8.49 7.28 3.69
N VAL A 58 -9.81 7.39 3.49
CA VAL A 58 -10.37 8.09 2.33
C VAL A 58 -10.30 9.60 2.58
N GLY A 59 -9.50 10.31 1.79
CA GLY A 59 -9.42 11.76 1.84
C GLY A 59 -10.73 12.42 1.38
N ILE A 60 -11.29 13.31 2.21
CA ILE A 60 -12.52 14.04 1.91
C ILE A 60 -12.37 15.54 2.19
N LYS A 61 -13.21 16.37 1.55
CA LYS A 61 -13.24 17.81 1.81
C LYS A 61 -13.60 18.08 3.27
N LYS A 62 -12.77 18.87 3.96
CA LYS A 62 -12.99 19.26 5.37
C LYS A 62 -14.39 19.86 5.56
N GLY A 63 -15.10 19.40 6.59
CA GLY A 63 -16.46 19.83 6.90
C GLY A 63 -17.57 19.04 6.19
N ASN A 64 -17.25 18.18 5.22
CA ASN A 64 -18.26 17.32 4.57
C ASN A 64 -18.56 16.07 5.40
N THR A 65 -19.27 16.24 6.52
CA THR A 65 -19.59 15.17 7.47
C THR A 65 -20.59 14.16 6.91
N GLU A 66 -21.50 14.59 6.04
CA GLU A 66 -22.47 13.70 5.40
C GLU A 66 -21.79 12.63 4.54
N LEU A 67 -20.83 13.05 3.69
CA LEU A 67 -20.04 12.13 2.88
C LEU A 67 -19.17 11.22 3.76
N ALA A 68 -18.52 11.79 4.79
CA ALA A 68 -17.71 11.03 5.75
C ALA A 68 -18.50 9.89 6.40
N ASN A 69 -19.68 10.22 6.93
CA ASN A 69 -20.55 9.28 7.64
C ASN A 69 -21.07 8.19 6.70
N SER A 70 -21.43 8.56 5.47
CA SER A 70 -21.91 7.62 4.46
C SER A 70 -20.83 6.60 4.10
N ILE A 71 -19.59 7.06 3.86
CA ILE A 71 -18.44 6.19 3.57
C ILE A 71 -18.14 5.29 4.77
N ASN A 72 -18.04 5.85 5.98
CA ASN A 72 -17.73 5.08 7.19
C ASN A 72 -18.77 3.99 7.47
N LYS A 73 -20.06 4.25 7.24
CA LYS A 73 -21.13 3.25 7.39
C LYS A 73 -20.95 2.08 6.43
N ILE A 74 -20.55 2.34 5.19
CA ILE A 74 -20.27 1.28 4.20
C ILE A 74 -19.03 0.49 4.62
N LEU A 75 -17.94 1.18 4.94
CA LEU A 75 -16.68 0.54 5.31
C LEU A 75 -16.82 -0.33 6.57
N ALA A 76 -17.63 0.09 7.55
CA ALA A 76 -17.93 -0.71 8.74
C ALA A 76 -18.61 -2.05 8.41
N GLY A 77 -19.27 -2.17 7.25
CA GLY A 77 -19.85 -3.42 6.76
C GLY A 77 -18.87 -4.34 6.02
N VAL A 78 -17.63 -3.91 5.80
CA VAL A 78 -16.61 -4.70 5.09
C VAL A 78 -15.55 -5.19 6.09
N SER A 79 -15.43 -6.51 6.27
CA SER A 79 -14.42 -7.12 7.13
C SER A 79 -13.00 -6.84 6.65
N GLU A 80 -12.02 -6.89 7.54
CA GLU A 80 -10.61 -6.68 7.19
C GLU A 80 -10.12 -7.69 6.15
N GLU A 81 -10.49 -8.96 6.30
CA GLU A 81 -10.21 -10.01 5.31
C GLU A 81 -10.79 -9.64 3.94
N LYS A 82 -12.04 -9.19 3.90
CA LYS A 82 -12.66 -8.79 2.64
C LYS A 82 -11.98 -7.56 2.03
N ARG A 83 -11.54 -6.61 2.84
CA ARG A 83 -10.75 -5.45 2.37
C ARG A 83 -9.42 -5.91 1.75
N LYS A 84 -8.74 -6.87 2.39
CA LYS A 84 -7.50 -7.46 1.87
C LYS A 84 -7.73 -8.16 0.53
N ASP A 85 -8.78 -8.97 0.41
CA ASP A 85 -9.13 -9.65 -0.85
C ASP A 85 -9.42 -8.66 -1.98
N LEU A 86 -10.16 -7.59 -1.68
CA LEU A 86 -10.46 -6.53 -2.65
C LEU A 86 -9.17 -5.83 -3.11
N MET A 87 -8.24 -5.59 -2.19
CA MET A 87 -6.95 -4.98 -2.52
C MET A 87 -6.08 -5.92 -3.37
N ASP A 88 -5.98 -7.19 -2.99
CA ASP A 88 -5.23 -8.20 -3.76
C ASP A 88 -5.80 -8.36 -5.18
N ALA A 89 -7.13 -8.33 -5.33
CA ALA A 89 -7.78 -8.31 -6.63
C ALA A 89 -7.50 -7.03 -7.42
N ALA A 90 -7.46 -5.86 -6.75
CA ALA A 90 -7.14 -4.60 -7.39
C ALA A 90 -5.69 -4.58 -7.90
N ILE A 91 -4.72 -5.01 -7.09
CA ILE A 91 -3.30 -5.12 -7.47
C ILE A 91 -3.15 -6.04 -8.69
N LYS A 92 -3.84 -7.18 -8.71
CA LYS A 92 -3.80 -8.11 -9.86
C LYS A 92 -4.32 -7.48 -11.16
N ASN A 93 -5.30 -6.59 -11.05
CA ASN A 93 -5.96 -5.96 -12.20
C ASN A 93 -5.38 -4.58 -12.54
N GLN A 94 -4.40 -4.08 -11.78
CA GLN A 94 -3.77 -2.80 -12.07
C GLN A 94 -2.93 -2.92 -13.36
N PRO A 95 -2.74 -1.82 -14.11
CA PRO A 95 -1.84 -1.83 -15.25
C PRO A 95 -0.45 -2.29 -14.83
N ALA A 96 0.08 -3.33 -15.48
CA ALA A 96 1.50 -3.64 -15.34
C ALA A 96 2.29 -2.44 -15.86
N ALA A 97 3.26 -1.97 -15.07
CA ALA A 97 4.20 -0.96 -15.54
C ALA A 97 4.81 -1.45 -16.87
N LYS A 98 4.76 -0.60 -17.90
CA LYS A 98 5.46 -0.84 -19.16
C LYS A 98 6.89 -0.35 -19.07
#